data_AF-A0A7C1CYP2-F1
#
_entry.id   AF-A0A7C1CYP2-F1
#
_cell.length_a   1.000
_cell.length_b   1.000
_cell.length_c   1.000
_cell.angle_alpha   90.00
_cell.angle_beta   90.00
_cell.angle_gamma   90.00
#
_symmetry.space_group_name_H-M   'P 1'
#
loop_
_entity.id
_entity.type
_entity.pdbx_description
1 polymer ?
#
loop_
_entity_poly.entity_id
_entity_poly.type
_entity_poly.pdbx_seq_one_letter_code
_entity_poly.pdbx_strand_id
1 'polypeptide(L)'
;MVLAALGAAPLQAATIVVDSSTDGVIDDANCTLREAVLSINAGADLHGCAADLTDAYGTSDTIVLAAGTYTLSIGGADEGFNDPDNADPAVEPTVTNTPDAEIGDLDLTASVRIVGAGSDVTTIQWDAEAPEPDRFFHVYADAGTIDVTIEGLTLTGGETT
;
A
#
# COMPACT_ATOMS: atom_id res chain seq x y z
N MET A 1 37.23 -6.71 27.69
CA MET A 1 36.23 -6.29 26.70
C MET A 1 35.47 -7.53 26.26
N VAL A 2 34.22 -7.67 26.69
CA VAL A 2 33.33 -8.72 26.18
C VAL A 2 32.69 -8.13 24.92
N LEU A 3 32.97 -8.72 23.77
CA LEU A 3 32.36 -8.35 22.50
C LEU A 3 30.96 -8.98 22.48
N ALA A 4 29.92 -8.19 22.71
CA ALA A 4 28.54 -8.64 22.57
C ALA A 4 28.25 -8.82 21.07
N ALA A 5 28.01 -10.05 20.64
CA ALA A 5 27.47 -10.31 19.32
C ALA A 5 26.02 -9.80 19.29
N LEU A 6 25.75 -8.74 18.53
CA LEU A 6 24.40 -8.39 18.14
C LEU A 6 23.92 -9.52 17.20
N GLY A 7 23.10 -10.42 17.72
CA GLY A 7 22.37 -11.36 16.86
C GLY A 7 21.45 -10.54 15.96
N ALA A 8 21.60 -10.68 14.64
CA ALA A 8 20.59 -10.19 13.71
C ALA A 8 19.27 -10.89 14.05
N ALA A 9 18.23 -10.12 14.40
CA ALA A 9 16.89 -10.68 14.48
C ALA A 9 16.56 -11.31 13.12
N PRO A 10 15.88 -12.46 13.07
CA PRO A 10 15.45 -13.03 11.80
C PRO A 10 14.62 -11.98 11.06
N LEU A 11 14.93 -11.74 9.79
CA LEU A 11 14.09 -10.94 8.91
C LEU A 11 12.79 -11.72 8.74
N GLN A 12 11.75 -11.31 9.45
CA GLN A 12 10.41 -11.84 9.29
C GLN A 12 9.81 -11.22 8.01
N ALA A 13 9.21 -12.09 7.20
CA ALA A 13 8.72 -11.78 5.87
C ALA A 13 7.46 -12.62 5.62
N ALA A 14 6.33 -12.12 6.10
CA ALA A 14 5.02 -12.67 5.78
C ALA A 14 4.75 -12.59 4.28
N THR A 15 4.07 -13.60 3.74
CA THR A 15 3.57 -13.56 2.36
C THR A 15 2.05 -13.57 2.37
N ILE A 16 1.45 -12.54 1.78
CA ILE A 16 0.01 -12.47 1.49
C ILE A 16 -0.20 -12.75 0.01
N VAL A 17 -1.10 -13.68 -0.32
CA VAL A 17 -1.54 -13.93 -1.69
C VAL A 17 -2.91 -13.28 -1.87
N VAL A 18 -2.99 -12.31 -2.79
CA VAL A 18 -4.26 -11.67 -3.14
C VAL A 18 -5.06 -12.62 -4.03
N ASP A 19 -6.29 -12.94 -3.61
CA ASP A 19 -7.17 -13.88 -4.31
C ASP A 19 -8.40 -13.22 -4.95
N SER A 20 -8.62 -11.93 -4.69
CA SER A 20 -9.64 -11.12 -5.37
C SER A 20 -9.02 -9.95 -6.14
N SER A 21 -9.53 -9.74 -7.35
CA SER A 21 -9.15 -8.60 -8.20
C SER A 21 -10.06 -7.39 -8.06
N THR A 22 -11.09 -7.48 -7.24
CA THR A 22 -11.94 -6.34 -6.88
C THR A 22 -11.22 -5.45 -5.88
N ASP A 23 -11.66 -4.20 -5.79
CA ASP A 23 -11.28 -3.30 -4.71
C ASP A 23 -12.35 -3.33 -3.62
N GLY A 24 -11.92 -3.40 -2.36
CA GLY A 24 -12.79 -3.62 -1.22
C GLY A 24 -12.08 -3.41 0.10
N VAL A 25 -12.86 -3.05 1.12
CA VAL A 25 -12.47 -3.08 2.54
C VAL A 25 -13.64 -3.74 3.27
N ILE A 26 -13.75 -5.06 3.12
CA ILE A 26 -14.89 -5.83 3.58
C ILE A 26 -14.37 -6.99 4.42
N ASP A 27 -14.92 -7.17 5.63
CA ASP A 27 -14.61 -8.34 6.45
C ASP A 27 -15.28 -9.59 5.88
N ASP A 28 -14.70 -10.15 4.82
CA ASP A 28 -15.10 -11.40 4.19
C ASP A 28 -13.93 -12.38 4.05
N ALA A 29 -14.06 -13.40 3.18
CA ALA A 29 -13.06 -14.45 3.01
C ALA A 29 -12.09 -14.19 1.85
N ASN A 30 -12.33 -13.14 1.07
CA ASN A 30 -11.48 -12.73 -0.03
C ASN A 30 -10.43 -11.76 0.50
N CYS A 31 -9.25 -11.81 -0.10
CA CYS A 31 -8.19 -10.85 0.14
C CYS A 31 -7.99 -10.03 -1.13
N THR A 32 -8.43 -8.77 -1.11
CA THR A 32 -8.15 -7.78 -2.16
C THR A 32 -6.76 -7.15 -1.99
N LEU A 33 -6.30 -6.43 -3.02
CA LEU A 33 -5.03 -5.69 -2.94
C LEU A 33 -5.05 -4.65 -1.81
N ARG A 34 -6.17 -3.94 -1.63
CA ARG A 34 -6.33 -2.91 -0.60
C ARG A 34 -6.28 -3.53 0.80
N GLU A 35 -6.98 -4.63 1.01
CA GLU A 35 -6.94 -5.37 2.28
C GLU A 35 -5.56 -5.94 2.57
N ALA A 36 -4.83 -6.42 1.55
CA ALA A 36 -3.46 -6.87 1.72
C ALA A 36 -2.53 -5.73 2.18
N VAL A 37 -2.68 -4.53 1.61
CA VAL A 37 -1.94 -3.34 2.07
C VAL A 37 -2.31 -2.98 3.51
N LEU A 38 -3.59 -3.00 3.87
CA LEU A 38 -4.05 -2.78 5.24
C LEU A 38 -3.40 -3.78 6.22
N SER A 39 -3.35 -5.06 5.86
CA SER A 39 -2.69 -6.09 6.67
C SER A 39 -1.20 -5.84 6.87
N ILE A 40 -0.49 -5.45 5.82
CA ILE A 40 0.94 -5.12 5.87
C ILE A 40 1.19 -3.90 6.77
N ASN A 41 0.40 -2.84 6.60
CA ASN A 41 0.50 -1.63 7.42
C ASN A 41 0.22 -1.91 8.90
N ALA A 42 -0.75 -2.78 9.20
CA ALA A 42 -1.10 -3.17 10.57
C ALA A 42 -0.12 -4.21 11.17
N GLY A 43 0.65 -4.91 10.34
CA GLY A 43 1.44 -6.07 10.75
C GLY A 43 0.58 -7.22 11.27
N ALA A 44 -0.63 -7.39 10.72
CA ALA A 44 -1.62 -8.36 11.17
C ALA A 44 -2.60 -8.76 10.06
N ASP A 45 -3.19 -9.95 10.18
CA ASP A 45 -4.24 -10.41 9.28
C ASP A 45 -5.52 -9.55 9.44
N LEU A 46 -6.03 -9.01 8.33
CA LEU A 46 -7.22 -8.15 8.28
C LEU A 46 -8.10 -8.55 7.09
N HIS A 47 -9.42 -8.38 7.22
CA HIS A 47 -10.39 -8.44 6.12
C HIS A 47 -10.22 -9.61 5.14
N GLY A 48 -10.04 -10.83 5.66
CA GLY A 48 -9.87 -12.03 4.83
C GLY A 48 -8.43 -12.30 4.35
N CYS A 49 -7.53 -11.32 4.46
CA CYS A 49 -6.11 -11.50 4.19
C CYS A 49 -5.41 -12.19 5.36
N ALA A 50 -4.97 -13.43 5.13
CA ALA A 50 -4.11 -14.18 6.03
C ALA A 50 -2.71 -14.32 5.43
N ALA A 51 -1.68 -13.98 6.20
CA ALA A 51 -0.32 -14.36 5.86
C ALA A 51 -0.18 -15.89 5.83
N ASP A 52 0.74 -16.42 5.03
CA ASP A 52 1.15 -17.82 5.15
C ASP A 52 1.50 -18.08 6.62
N LEU A 53 0.74 -18.99 7.25
CA LEU A 53 0.67 -19.26 8.69
C LEU A 53 2.03 -19.61 9.33
N THR A 54 3.07 -19.76 8.52
CA THR A 54 4.44 -20.04 8.95
C THR A 54 5.28 -18.79 9.21
N ASP A 55 4.89 -17.63 8.68
CA ASP A 55 5.65 -16.38 8.76
C ASP A 55 4.90 -15.31 9.57
N ALA A 56 5.60 -14.65 10.50
CA ALA A 56 5.09 -13.44 11.13
C ALA A 56 5.36 -12.23 10.23
N TYR A 57 4.51 -11.22 10.35
CA TYR A 57 4.74 -9.91 9.73
C TYR A 57 6.05 -9.29 10.25
N GLY A 58 6.72 -8.55 9.38
CA GLY A 58 8.04 -8.00 9.65
C GLY A 58 8.37 -6.81 8.76
N THR A 59 9.58 -6.80 8.21
CA THR A 59 10.14 -5.64 7.49
C THR A 59 10.49 -5.97 6.03
N SER A 60 10.12 -7.16 5.57
CA SER A 60 10.34 -7.63 4.21
C SER A 60 9.14 -8.46 3.72
N ASP A 61 7.94 -8.07 4.17
CA ASP A 61 6.71 -8.77 3.83
C ASP A 61 6.37 -8.60 2.35
N THR A 62 5.70 -9.60 1.78
CA THR A 62 5.43 -9.70 0.35
C THR A 62 3.93 -9.83 0.08
N ILE A 63 3.43 -9.00 -0.83
CA ILE A 63 2.12 -9.15 -1.47
C ILE A 63 2.33 -9.79 -2.84
N VAL A 64 1.67 -10.92 -3.09
CA VAL A 64 1.73 -11.63 -4.38
C VAL A 64 0.42 -11.47 -5.14
N LEU A 65 0.54 -11.00 -6.38
CA LEU A 65 -0.54 -10.85 -7.33
C LEU A 65 -0.41 -11.89 -8.43
N ALA A 66 -1.47 -12.67 -8.64
CA ALA A 66 -1.58 -13.56 -9.79
C ALA A 66 -1.73 -12.76 -11.11
N ALA A 67 -1.76 -13.47 -12.24
CA ALA A 67 -2.14 -12.87 -13.51
C ALA A 67 -3.60 -12.39 -13.45
N GLY A 68 -3.85 -11.16 -13.84
CA GLY A 68 -5.17 -10.52 -13.74
C GLY A 68 -5.10 -9.00 -13.78
N THR A 69 -6.28 -8.38 -13.74
CA THR A 69 -6.47 -6.94 -13.65
C THR A 69 -7.10 -6.60 -12.31
N TYR A 70 -6.33 -5.97 -11.44
CA TYR A 70 -6.75 -5.47 -10.13
C TYR A 70 -7.26 -4.04 -10.31
N THR A 71 -8.55 -3.82 -10.08
CA THR A 71 -9.21 -2.55 -10.40
C THR A 71 -9.56 -1.81 -9.13
N LEU A 72 -8.84 -0.72 -8.82
CA LEU A 72 -9.14 0.20 -7.73
C LEU A 72 -10.41 1.01 -8.06
N SER A 73 -11.33 1.11 -7.12
CA SER A 73 -12.63 1.77 -7.33
C SER A 73 -13.06 2.64 -6.15
N ILE A 74 -12.44 2.47 -4.99
CA ILE A 74 -12.65 3.32 -3.82
C ILE A 74 -11.68 4.49 -3.93
N GLY A 75 -12.14 5.62 -4.45
CA GLY A 75 -11.37 6.86 -4.47
C GLY A 75 -11.65 7.74 -3.26
N GLY A 76 -11.12 8.95 -3.31
CA GLY A 76 -11.13 9.91 -2.20
C GLY A 76 -9.73 10.42 -1.90
N ALA A 77 -9.65 11.61 -1.31
CA ALA A 77 -8.38 12.25 -0.93
C ALA A 77 -8.17 12.19 0.59
N ASP A 78 -6.98 11.76 1.00
CA ASP A 78 -6.49 11.76 2.37
C ASP A 78 -5.37 12.81 2.60
N GLU A 79 -4.91 13.48 1.53
CA GLU A 79 -4.08 14.69 1.63
C GLU A 79 -4.79 15.98 1.20
N GLY A 80 -4.26 17.09 1.70
CA GLY A 80 -4.81 18.41 1.44
C GLY A 80 -3.74 19.49 1.40
N PHE A 81 -3.90 20.42 0.47
CA PHE A 81 -3.11 21.64 0.39
C PHE A 81 -3.93 22.81 0.93
N ASN A 82 -3.43 23.45 2.00
CA ASN A 82 -4.04 24.64 2.56
C ASN A 82 -3.07 25.82 2.42
N ASP A 83 -3.44 26.76 1.55
CA ASP A 83 -2.79 28.05 1.39
C ASP A 83 -3.74 29.14 1.89
N PRO A 84 -3.62 29.58 3.16
CA PRO A 84 -4.58 30.49 3.76
C PRO A 84 -4.48 31.93 3.20
N ASP A 85 -3.39 32.27 2.51
CA ASP A 85 -3.26 33.54 1.78
C ASP A 85 -2.30 33.42 0.59
N ASN A 86 -2.82 32.97 -0.55
CA ASN A 86 -2.03 32.77 -1.78
C ASN A 86 -1.50 34.07 -2.42
N ALA A 87 -1.82 35.24 -1.84
CA ALA A 87 -1.30 36.53 -2.26
C ALA A 87 -0.18 37.05 -1.35
N ASP A 88 -0.02 36.49 -0.15
CA ASP A 88 1.04 36.87 0.80
C ASP A 88 2.14 35.80 0.84
N PRO A 89 3.30 36.03 0.22
CA PRO A 89 4.42 35.08 0.26
C PRO A 89 5.06 34.94 1.65
N ALA A 90 4.64 35.71 2.65
CA ALA A 90 5.05 35.51 4.04
C ALA A 90 4.14 34.52 4.80
N VAL A 91 3.01 34.11 4.20
CA VAL A 91 2.14 33.06 4.74
C VAL A 91 2.54 31.74 4.09
N GLU A 92 3.12 30.85 4.89
CA GLU A 92 3.53 29.54 4.39
C GLU A 92 2.30 28.64 4.21
N PRO A 93 2.13 28.00 3.04
CA PRO A 93 1.11 26.98 2.86
C PRO A 93 1.45 25.74 3.69
N THR A 94 0.43 25.01 4.09
CA THR A 94 0.54 23.75 4.82
C THR A 94 0.00 22.61 3.99
N VAL A 95 0.73 21.49 3.96
CA VAL A 95 0.22 20.21 3.47
C VAL A 95 -0.21 19.38 4.67
N THR A 96 -1.44 18.89 4.64
CA THR A 96 -1.91 17.85 5.56
C THR A 96 -1.87 16.53 4.80
N ASN A 97 -1.24 15.53 5.38
CA ASN A 97 -1.18 14.18 4.83
C ASN A 97 -1.43 13.22 5.99
N THR A 98 -2.52 12.46 5.93
CA THR A 98 -2.90 11.47 6.94
C THR A 98 -3.12 10.15 6.24
N PRO A 99 -2.20 9.17 6.34
CA PRO A 99 -2.28 7.96 5.53
C PRO A 99 -3.57 7.19 5.87
N ASP A 100 -4.34 6.87 4.84
CA ASP A 100 -5.55 6.08 4.89
C ASP A 100 -5.70 5.19 3.63
N ALA A 101 -5.09 4.01 3.69
CA ALA A 101 -5.21 3.01 2.63
C ALA A 101 -6.65 2.47 2.43
N GLU A 102 -7.66 2.85 3.23
CA GLU A 102 -9.05 2.44 2.98
C GLU A 102 -9.70 3.21 1.82
N ILE A 103 -9.17 4.37 1.44
CA ILE A 103 -9.66 5.22 0.35
C ILE A 103 -8.52 5.61 -0.59
N GLY A 104 -8.82 6.25 -1.72
CA GLY A 104 -7.80 6.88 -2.56
C GLY A 104 -6.67 5.93 -2.99
N ASP A 105 -5.46 6.46 -2.99
CA ASP A 105 -4.27 5.67 -3.25
C ASP A 105 -4.01 4.63 -2.13
N LEU A 106 -3.09 3.70 -2.37
CA LEU A 106 -2.73 2.71 -1.35
C LEU A 106 -1.57 3.26 -0.53
N ASP A 107 -1.87 3.87 0.61
CA ASP A 107 -0.85 4.27 1.56
C ASP A 107 -0.02 3.09 2.04
N LEU A 108 1.28 3.15 1.82
CA LEU A 108 2.27 2.20 2.30
C LEU A 108 2.98 2.83 3.49
N THR A 109 2.62 2.40 4.70
CA THR A 109 3.22 2.87 5.96
C THR A 109 4.25 1.88 6.52
N ALA A 110 4.44 0.74 5.87
CA ALA A 110 5.41 -0.30 6.21
C ALA A 110 6.20 -0.76 4.98
N SER A 111 7.40 -1.33 5.20
CA SER A 111 8.19 -1.92 4.12
C SER A 111 7.45 -3.10 3.48
N VAL A 112 7.37 -3.10 2.15
CA VAL A 112 6.60 -4.11 1.41
C VAL A 112 7.23 -4.42 0.06
N ARG A 113 7.10 -5.67 -0.37
CA ARG A 113 7.39 -6.10 -1.73
C ARG A 113 6.10 -6.55 -2.43
N ILE A 114 5.70 -5.83 -3.47
CA ILE A 114 4.51 -6.13 -4.28
C ILE A 114 4.98 -6.78 -5.58
N VAL A 115 4.55 -8.03 -5.81
CA VAL A 115 5.05 -8.88 -6.90
C VAL A 115 3.90 -9.36 -7.76
N GLY A 116 3.87 -8.93 -9.03
CA GLY A 116 3.00 -9.52 -10.03
C GLY A 116 3.60 -10.74 -10.75
N ALA A 117 2.75 -11.52 -11.42
CA ALA A 117 3.15 -12.69 -12.19
C ALA A 117 3.90 -12.35 -13.50
N GLY A 118 4.02 -11.07 -13.84
CA GLY A 118 4.69 -10.55 -15.03
C GLY A 118 3.99 -9.29 -15.54
N SER A 119 4.74 -8.28 -16.01
CA SER A 119 4.18 -7.00 -16.46
C SER A 119 3.19 -7.15 -17.63
N ASP A 120 3.32 -8.21 -18.42
CA ASP A 120 2.43 -8.49 -19.55
C ASP A 120 1.06 -9.07 -19.11
N VAL A 121 0.95 -9.55 -17.87
CA VAL A 121 -0.20 -10.34 -17.39
C VAL A 121 -0.78 -9.89 -16.05
N THR A 122 -0.09 -9.06 -15.29
CA THR A 122 -0.59 -8.47 -14.04
C THR A 122 -0.70 -6.96 -14.21
N THR A 123 -1.91 -6.42 -14.10
CA THR A 123 -2.20 -4.99 -14.20
C THR A 123 -2.90 -4.49 -12.95
N ILE A 124 -2.48 -3.35 -12.43
CA ILE A 124 -3.25 -2.54 -11.48
C ILE A 124 -3.70 -1.29 -12.21
N GLN A 125 -4.98 -0.96 -12.09
CA GLN A 125 -5.59 0.20 -12.72
C GLN A 125 -6.68 0.79 -11.85
N TRP A 126 -7.05 2.03 -12.13
CA TRP A 126 -8.30 2.59 -11.63
C TRP A 126 -9.48 2.14 -12.47
N ASP A 127 -10.63 2.00 -11.84
CA ASP A 127 -11.93 2.00 -12.51
C ASP A 127 -12.09 3.35 -13.22
N ALA A 128 -12.50 3.31 -14.49
CA ALA A 128 -12.70 4.52 -15.29
C ALA A 128 -13.80 5.43 -14.74
N GLU A 129 -14.69 4.88 -13.91
CA GLU A 129 -15.78 5.59 -13.25
C GLU A 129 -15.54 5.77 -11.74
N ALA A 130 -14.32 5.49 -11.25
CA ALA A 130 -13.98 5.72 -9.84
C ALA A 130 -14.21 7.20 -9.50
N PRO A 131 -14.87 7.51 -8.37
CA PRO A 131 -14.99 8.89 -7.90
C PRO A 131 -13.62 9.33 -7.36
N GLU A 132 -13.05 10.40 -7.90
CA GLU A 132 -11.77 10.97 -7.41
C GLU A 132 -10.63 9.93 -7.39
N PRO A 133 -10.25 9.37 -8.56
CA PRO A 133 -9.09 8.48 -8.64
C PRO A 133 -7.83 9.25 -8.28
N ASP A 134 -6.92 8.59 -7.57
CA ASP A 134 -5.64 9.19 -7.11
C ASP A 134 -4.45 8.40 -7.69
N ARG A 135 -3.27 8.54 -7.08
CA ARG A 135 -2.09 7.72 -7.30
C ARG A 135 -2.45 6.27 -6.98
N PHE A 136 -1.57 5.35 -7.37
CA PHE A 136 -1.74 3.95 -6.98
C PHE A 136 -1.22 3.67 -5.58
N PHE A 137 -0.12 4.32 -5.22
CA PHE A 137 0.60 4.08 -3.98
C PHE A 137 1.15 5.39 -3.45
N HIS A 138 0.86 5.69 -2.18
CA HIS A 138 1.63 6.65 -1.41
C HIS A 138 2.69 5.91 -0.61
N VAL A 139 3.90 6.44 -0.53
CA VAL A 139 4.94 5.91 0.38
C VAL A 139 5.07 6.86 1.57
N TYR A 140 4.39 6.55 2.68
CA TYR A 140 4.32 7.42 3.86
C TYR A 140 5.34 7.00 4.92
N ALA A 141 6.49 7.69 4.93
CA ALA A 141 7.69 7.31 5.68
C ALA A 141 7.96 8.14 6.96
N ASP A 142 6.95 8.77 7.55
CA ASP A 142 7.17 9.70 8.68
C ASP A 142 7.72 9.02 9.95
N ALA A 143 7.44 7.74 10.15
CA ALA A 143 7.90 6.96 11.30
C ALA A 143 9.31 6.39 11.15
N GLY A 144 9.93 6.47 9.96
CA GLY A 144 11.26 5.92 9.70
C GLY A 144 11.45 5.45 8.26
N THR A 145 12.51 4.66 8.03
CA THR A 145 12.77 4.10 6.69
C THR A 145 11.76 3.01 6.37
N ILE A 146 11.08 3.18 5.24
CA ILE A 146 10.28 2.12 4.60
C ILE A 146 10.91 1.79 3.25
N ASP A 147 11.07 0.49 3.00
CA ASP A 147 11.61 -0.05 1.76
C ASP A 147 10.46 -0.65 0.95
N VAL A 148 10.13 -0.01 -0.18
CA VAL A 148 9.07 -0.45 -1.08
C VAL A 148 9.66 -0.98 -2.38
N THR A 149 9.29 -2.20 -2.74
CA THR A 149 9.62 -2.81 -4.05
C THR A 149 8.34 -3.16 -4.78
N ILE A 150 8.19 -2.69 -6.02
CA ILE A 150 7.07 -3.03 -6.90
C ILE A 150 7.66 -3.63 -8.17
N GLU A 151 7.28 -4.87 -8.51
CA GLU A 151 7.84 -5.59 -9.64
C GLU A 151 6.84 -6.54 -10.30
N GLY A 152 7.12 -6.93 -11.55
CA GLY A 152 6.34 -7.95 -12.25
C GLY A 152 4.90 -7.53 -12.58
N LEU A 153 4.61 -6.23 -12.67
CA LEU A 153 3.27 -5.72 -12.96
C LEU A 153 3.30 -4.47 -13.85
N THR A 154 2.14 -4.13 -14.41
CA THR A 154 1.85 -2.88 -15.12
C THR A 154 0.93 -2.01 -14.26
N LEU A 155 1.22 -0.71 -14.17
CA LEU A 155 0.32 0.30 -13.62
C LEU A 155 -0.23 1.15 -14.76
N THR A 156 -1.55 1.37 -14.83
CA THR A 156 -2.16 2.16 -15.90
C THR A 156 -3.36 2.97 -15.43
N GLY A 157 -3.45 4.23 -15.90
CA GLY A 157 -4.57 5.11 -15.57
C GLY A 157 -4.50 5.70 -14.16
N GLY A 158 -3.29 5.94 -13.64
CA GLY A 158 -3.10 6.70 -12.40
C GLY A 158 -3.39 8.18 -12.62
N GLU A 159 -4.11 8.80 -11.70
CA GLU A 159 -4.40 10.24 -11.71
C GLU A 159 -3.82 10.90 -10.45
N THR A 160 -3.84 12.23 -10.38
CA THR A 160 -3.55 12.99 -9.17
C THR A 160 -4.62 14.06 -9.09
N THR A 161 -5.40 14.07 -8.01
CA THR A 161 -6.46 15.05 -7.78
C THR A 161 -5.93 16.38 -7.25
#